data_AF-A0A1I7L7W8-F1
#
_entry.id   AF-A0A1I7L7W8-F1
#
_cell.length_a   1.000
_cell.length_b   1.000
_cell.length_c   1.000
_cell.angle_alpha   90.00
_cell.angle_beta   90.00
_cell.angle_gamma   90.00
#
_symmetry.space_group_name_H-M   'P 1'
#
loop_
_entity.id
_entity.type
_entity.pdbx_description
1 polymer ?
#
loop_
_entity_poly.entity_id
_entity_poly.type
_entity_poly.pdbx_seq_one_letter_code
_entity_poly.pdbx_strand_id
1 'polypeptide(L)' 'MSRNTNHNFVLNNIRHLDEKFKKITEQETDFLRRQSAGEKPDPNEFVKLLEQQSVTGTAMTAQFNLYQKPLKTALTDSR' A
#
# COMPACT_ATOMS: atom_id res chain seq x y z
N MET A 1 27.93 5.25 -9.56
CA MET A 1 27.29 4.01 -9.06
C MET A 1 25.98 4.30 -8.30
N SER A 2 24.94 4.89 -8.93
CA SER A 2 23.74 5.41 -8.22
C SER A 2 22.40 4.71 -8.53
N ARG A 3 22.33 3.79 -9.49
CA ARG A 3 21.05 3.14 -9.86
C ARG A 3 20.59 2.05 -8.87
N ASN A 4 21.53 1.37 -8.21
CA ASN A 4 21.22 0.20 -7.37
C ASN A 4 20.61 0.56 -6.00
N THR A 5 20.97 1.73 -5.46
CA THR A 5 20.46 2.23 -4.17
C THR A 5 19.00 2.69 -4.26
N ASN A 6 18.64 3.36 -5.35
CA ASN A 6 17.27 3.84 -5.60
C ASN A 6 16.27 2.70 -5.83
N HIS A 7 16.72 1.62 -6.49
CA HIS A 7 15.91 0.44 -6.73
C HIS A 7 15.53 -0.27 -5.41
N ASN A 8 16.50 -0.45 -4.51
CA ASN A 8 16.27 -1.00 -3.18
C ASN A 8 15.33 -0.13 -2.34
N PHE A 9 15.43 1.20 -2.44
CA PHE A 9 14.55 2.11 -1.71
C PHE A 9 13.07 1.99 -2.12
N VAL A 10 12.79 1.94 -3.43
CA VAL A 10 11.40 1.81 -3.93
C VAL A 10 10.81 0.46 -3.57
N LEU A 11 11.58 -0.63 -3.69
CA LEU A 11 11.13 -1.97 -3.28
C LEU A 11 10.86 -2.04 -1.78
N ASN A 12 11.72 -1.43 -0.96
CA ASN A 12 11.50 -1.36 0.50
C ASN A 12 10.24 -0.57 0.84
N ASN A 13 9.97 0.54 0.15
CA ASN A 13 8.74 1.32 0.35
C ASN A 13 7.50 0.53 -0.06
N ILE A 14 7.53 -0.18 -1.20
CA ILE A 14 6.42 -1.03 -1.63
C ILE A 14 6.17 -2.14 -0.60
N ARG A 15 7.23 -2.78 -0.09
CA ARG A 15 7.13 -3.80 0.96
C ARG A 15 6.51 -3.26 2.24
N HIS A 16 6.92 -2.07 2.67
CA HIS A 16 6.35 -1.43 3.85
C HIS A 16 4.86 -1.07 3.67
N LEU A 17 4.50 -0.57 2.49
CA LEU A 17 3.10 -0.27 2.17
C LEU A 17 2.25 -1.53 2.08
N ASP A 18 2.79 -2.64 1.56
CA ASP A 18 2.12 -3.95 1.53
C ASP A 18 1.87 -4.51 2.94
N GLU A 19 2.86 -4.43 3.84
CA GLU A 19 2.69 -4.80 5.26
C GLU A 19 1.61 -3.96 5.94
N LYS A 20 1.61 -2.64 5.67
CA LYS A 20 0.59 -1.74 6.21
C LYS A 20 -0.80 -2.09 5.66
N PHE A 21 -0.90 -2.38 4.38
CA PHE A 21 -2.17 -2.77 3.74
C PHE A 21 -2.73 -4.04 4.35
N LYS A 22 -1.91 -5.09 4.51
CA LYS A 22 -2.29 -6.35 5.17
C LYS A 22 -2.82 -6.12 6.59
N LYS A 23 -2.12 -5.29 7.37
CA LYS A 23 -2.55 -4.96 8.73
C LYS A 23 -3.91 -4.25 8.75
N ILE A 24 -4.18 -3.36 7.81
CA ILE A 24 -5.50 -2.69 7.70
C ILE A 24 -6.59 -3.72 7.38
N THR A 25 -6.35 -4.64 6.45
CA THR A 25 -7.29 -5.72 6.12
C THR A 25 -7.56 -6.64 7.31
N GLU A 26 -6.55 -6.95 8.12
CA GLU A 26 -6.73 -7.71 9.37
C GLU A 26 -7.64 -6.96 10.37
N GLN A 27 -7.46 -5.64 10.51
CA GLN A 27 -8.28 -4.80 11.37
C GLN A 27 -9.73 -4.67 10.88
N GLU A 28 -9.95 -4.57 9.57
CA GLU A 28 -11.29 -4.60 8.96
C GLU A 28 -11.97 -5.94 9.23
N THR A 29 -11.25 -7.04 9.05
CA THR A 29 -11.76 -8.39 9.32
C THR A 29 -12.13 -8.54 10.80
N ASP A 30 -11.30 -8.02 11.70
CA ASP A 30 -11.59 -8.04 13.13
C ASP A 30 -12.80 -7.18 13.50
N PHE A 31 -12.96 -6.01 12.90
CA PHE A 31 -14.16 -5.17 13.07
C PHE A 31 -15.43 -5.94 12.68
N LEU A 32 -15.43 -6.58 11.51
CA LEU A 32 -16.55 -7.39 11.03
C LEU A 32 -16.82 -8.59 11.95
N ARG A 33 -15.75 -9.24 12.45
CA ARG A 33 -15.86 -10.34 13.42
C ARG A 33 -16.54 -9.86 14.71
N ARG A 34 -16.09 -8.76 15.30
CA ARG A 34 -16.68 -8.15 16.51
C ARG A 34 -18.16 -7.81 16.29
N GLN A 35 -18.48 -7.17 15.18
CA GLN A 35 -19.86 -6.85 14.82
C GLN A 35 -20.73 -8.12 14.69
N SER A 36 -20.22 -9.18 14.04
CA SER A 36 -20.93 -10.46 13.89
C SER A 36 -21.10 -11.22 15.22
N ALA A 37 -20.19 -11.02 16.18
CA ALA A 37 -20.27 -11.57 17.52
C ALA A 37 -21.28 -10.84 18.43
N GLY A 38 -21.95 -9.80 17.91
CA GLY A 38 -22.93 -9.00 18.65
C GLY A 38 -22.33 -7.81 19.40
N GLU A 39 -21.03 -7.56 19.25
CA GLU A 39 -20.43 -6.30 19.70
C GLU A 39 -20.94 -5.13 18.83
N LYS A 40 -20.87 -3.93 19.40
CA LYS A 40 -21.20 -2.67 18.69
C LYS A 40 -19.94 -1.81 18.57
N PRO A 41 -18.96 -2.22 17.74
CA PRO A 41 -17.76 -1.42 17.52
C PRO A 41 -18.14 -0.07 16.88
N ASP A 42 -17.34 0.98 17.12
CA ASP A 42 -17.61 2.33 16.63
C ASP A 42 -17.60 2.34 15.09
N PRO A 43 -18.70 2.71 14.40
CA PRO A 43 -18.71 2.78 12.94
C PRO A 43 -17.63 3.71 12.36
N ASN A 44 -17.20 4.73 13.10
CA ASN A 44 -16.12 5.62 12.66
C ASN A 44 -14.76 4.92 12.62
N GLU A 45 -14.57 3.84 13.40
CA GLU A 45 -13.38 2.99 13.33
C GLU A 45 -13.28 2.37 11.93
N PHE A 46 -14.39 1.81 11.42
CA PHE A 46 -14.42 1.20 10.11
C PHE A 46 -14.21 2.22 8.97
N VAL A 47 -14.83 3.40 9.06
CA VAL A 47 -14.60 4.47 8.07
C VAL A 47 -13.13 4.87 8.02
N LYS A 48 -12.46 5.01 9.17
CA LYS A 48 -11.03 5.30 9.22
C LYS A 48 -10.17 4.19 8.63
N LEU A 49 -10.55 2.92 8.82
CA LEU A 49 -9.85 1.79 8.21
C LEU A 49 -9.97 1.83 6.69
N LEU A 50 -11.16 2.10 6.14
CA LEU A 50 -11.38 2.26 4.70
C LEU A 50 -10.58 3.43 4.11
N GLU A 51 -10.54 4.57 4.79
CA GLU A 51 -9.71 5.71 4.38
C GLU A 51 -8.23 5.35 4.34
N GLN A 52 -7.73 4.66 5.38
CA GLN A 52 -6.34 4.21 5.43
C GLN A 52 -6.02 3.20 4.33
N GLN A 53 -6.94 2.27 4.04
CA GLN A 53 -6.79 1.30 2.96
C GLN A 53 -6.66 2.00 1.61
N SER A 54 -7.55 2.96 1.34
CA SER A 54 -7.58 3.74 0.09
C SER A 54 -6.29 4.56 -0.13
N VAL A 55 -5.84 5.28 0.90
CA VAL A 55 -4.60 6.08 0.83
C VAL A 55 -3.38 5.17 0.66
N THR A 56 -3.33 4.05 1.35
CA THR A 56 -2.21 3.09 1.26
C THR A 56 -2.15 2.46 -0.14
N GLY A 57 -3.28 2.04 -0.71
CA GLY A 57 -3.35 1.54 -2.08
C GLY A 57 -2.92 2.58 -3.11
N THR A 58 -3.39 3.82 -2.97
CA THR A 58 -2.98 4.95 -3.84
C THR A 58 -1.47 5.19 -3.78
N ALA A 59 -0.88 5.14 -2.58
CA ALA A 59 0.56 5.26 -2.39
C ALA A 59 1.32 4.11 -3.06
N MET A 60 0.84 2.86 -2.96
CA MET A 60 1.45 1.71 -3.64
C MET A 60 1.46 1.89 -5.17
N THR A 61 0.34 2.30 -5.75
CA THR A 61 0.24 2.58 -7.20
C THR A 61 1.19 3.70 -7.61
N ALA A 62 1.31 4.76 -6.81
CA ALA A 62 2.24 5.84 -7.09
C ALA A 62 3.70 5.38 -7.06
N GLN A 63 4.10 4.59 -6.06
CA GLN A 63 5.46 4.02 -5.97
C GLN A 63 5.76 3.09 -7.15
N PHE A 64 4.79 2.28 -7.57
CA PHE A 64 4.93 1.42 -8.73
C PHE A 64 5.09 2.22 -10.03
N ASN A 65 4.32 3.29 -10.22
CA ASN A 65 4.44 4.16 -11.38
C ASN A 65 5.80 4.88 -11.42
N LEU A 66 6.32 5.31 -10.27
CA LEU A 66 7.67 5.88 -10.16
C LEU A 66 8.75 4.86 -10.54
N TYR A 67 8.56 3.60 -10.18
CA TYR A 67 9.47 2.52 -10.56
C TYR A 67 9.44 2.21 -12.06
N GLN A 68 8.25 2.22 -12.68
CA GLN A 68 8.11 1.91 -14.11
C GLN A 68 8.68 2.99 -15.03
N LYS A 69 8.61 4.27 -14.66
CA LYS A 69 9.05 5.40 -15.51
C LYS A 69 10.50 5.26 -15.99
N PRO A 70 11.51 5.08 -15.10
CA PRO A 70 12.90 4.88 -15.50
C PRO A 70 13.12 3.67 -16.41
N LEU A 71 12.37 2.57 -16.20
CA LEU A 71 12.49 1.37 -17.03
C LEU A 71 12.03 1.63 -18.46
N LYS A 72 10.89 2.33 -18.61
CA LYS A 72 10.37 2.73 -19.93
C LYS A 72 11.34 3.67 -20.63
N THR A 73 11.86 4.69 -19.94
CA THR A 73 12.85 5.62 -20.51
C THR A 73 14.12 4.90 -20.98
N ALA A 74 14.69 4.03 -20.13
CA ALA A 74 15.89 3.28 -20.49
C ALA A 74 15.70 2.38 -21.73
N LEU A 75 14.54 1.73 -21.87
CA LEU A 75 14.20 0.92 -23.04
C LEU A 75 14.04 1.74 -24.32
N THR A 76 13.59 2.99 -24.21
CA THR A 76 13.37 3.88 -25.35
C THR A 76 14.69 4.50 -25.84
N ASP A 77 15.58 4.88 -24.92
CA ASP A 77 16.91 5.44 -25.23
C ASP A 77 17.90 4.39 -25.77
N SER A 78 17.64 3.10 -25.55
CA SER A 78 18.46 1.99 -26.06
C SER A 78 18.10 1.55 -27.50
N ARG A 79 17.19 2.27 -28.17
CA ARG A 79 16.78 2.05 -29.56
C ARG A 79 17.32 3.15 -30.47
#